data_AF-A0A3D9GJU2-F1
#
_entry.id   AF-A0A3D9GJU2-F1
#
_cell.length_a   1.000
_cell.length_b   1.000
_cell.length_c   1.000
_cell.angle_alpha   90.00
_cell.angle_beta   90.00
_cell.angle_gamma   90.00
#
_symmetry.space_group_name_H-M   'P 1'
#
loop_
_entity.id
_entity.type
_entity.pdbx_description
1 polymer ?
#
loop_
_entity_poly.entity_id
_entity_poly.type
_entity_poly.pdbx_seq_one_letter_code
_entity_poly.pdbx_strand_id
1 'polypeptide(L)'
;MQIEEQVRFVAKHAKHNLKLIKRNPVICNPEDLDKNIKFLEMMIRLHKNDQKAQKNARRAGRALRLRSQLRNLLSSILASENRKGKGETA
;
A
#
# COMPACT_ATOMS: atom_id res chain seq x y z
N MET A 1 -24.12 -2.38 -1.25
CA MET A 1 -22.79 -2.92 -1.62
C MET A 1 -22.25 -2.06 -2.74
N GLN A 2 -21.21 -1.27 -2.51
CA GLN A 2 -20.70 -0.32 -3.51
C GLN A 2 -19.87 -1.06 -4.57
N ILE A 3 -20.00 -0.64 -5.83
CA ILE A 3 -19.36 -1.28 -6.99
C ILE A 3 -17.83 -1.36 -6.81
N GLU A 4 -17.24 -0.37 -6.16
CA GLU A 4 -15.80 -0.29 -5.89
C GLU A 4 -15.30 -1.44 -5.00
N GLU A 5 -16.10 -1.84 -4.01
CA GLU A 5 -15.76 -2.89 -3.07
C GLU A 5 -15.76 -4.26 -3.76
N GLN A 6 -16.73 -4.48 -4.64
CA GLN A 6 -16.80 -5.66 -5.50
C GLN A 6 -15.60 -5.74 -6.44
N VAL A 7 -15.24 -4.63 -7.09
CA VAL A 7 -14.08 -4.55 -7.99
C VAL A 7 -12.79 -4.85 -7.23
N ARG A 8 -12.60 -4.27 -6.04
CA ARG A 8 -11.43 -4.53 -5.19
C ARG A 8 -11.36 -5.99 -4.77
N PHE A 9 -12.49 -6.61 -4.42
CA PHE A 9 -12.58 -8.02 -4.10
C PHE A 9 -12.14 -8.89 -5.30
N VAL A 10 -12.71 -8.65 -6.49
CA VAL A 10 -12.34 -9.38 -7.70
C VAL A 10 -10.85 -9.21 -8.01
N ALA A 11 -10.30 -8.00 -7.90
CA ALA A 11 -8.89 -7.75 -8.17
C ALA A 11 -7.94 -8.48 -7.20
N LYS A 12 -8.30 -8.54 -5.92
CA LYS A 12 -7.56 -9.29 -4.89
C LYS A 12 -7.54 -10.80 -5.21
N HIS A 13 -8.65 -11.33 -5.72
CA HIS A 13 -8.82 -12.75 -6.01
C HIS A 13 -8.51 -13.13 -7.47
N ALA A 14 -8.18 -12.16 -8.34
CA ALA A 14 -8.06 -12.36 -9.77
C ALA A 14 -7.05 -13.45 -10.18
N LYS A 15 -5.92 -13.58 -9.46
CA LYS A 15 -4.94 -14.64 -9.71
C LYS A 15 -5.48 -16.04 -9.39
N HIS A 16 -6.31 -16.18 -8.35
CA HIS A 16 -6.95 -17.43 -8.01
C HIS A 16 -8.02 -17.77 -9.05
N ASN A 17 -8.86 -16.81 -9.41
CA ASN A 17 -9.91 -16.97 -10.41
C ASN A 17 -9.33 -17.37 -11.78
N LEU A 18 -8.22 -16.75 -12.19
CA LEU A 18 -7.53 -17.10 -13.44
C LEU A 18 -7.01 -18.54 -13.43
N LYS A 19 -6.46 -19.01 -12.30
CA LYS A 19 -6.04 -20.41 -12.17
C LYS A 19 -7.22 -21.37 -12.25
N LEU A 20 -8.35 -20.99 -11.66
CA LEU A 20 -9.55 -21.81 -11.62
C LEU A 20 -10.15 -21.96 -13.03
N ILE A 21 -10.28 -20.86 -13.78
CA ILE A 21 -10.71 -20.87 -15.19
C ILE A 21 -9.77 -21.68 -16.08
N LYS A 22 -8.44 -21.54 -15.90
CA LYS A 22 -7.46 -22.32 -16.67
C LYS A 22 -7.53 -23.83 -16.39
N ARG A 23 -7.91 -24.23 -15.17
CA ARG A 23 -8.04 -25.64 -14.77
C ARG A 23 -9.37 -26.25 -15.17
N ASN A 24 -10.43 -25.45 -15.13
CA ASN A 24 -11.77 -25.88 -15.50
C ASN A 24 -12.44 -24.81 -16.37
N PRO A 25 -12.19 -24.80 -17.70
CA PRO A 25 -12.74 -23.79 -18.59
C PRO A 25 -14.26 -23.82 -18.69
N VAL A 26 -14.90 -24.96 -18.37
CA VAL A 26 -16.34 -25.23 -18.50
C VAL A 26 -17.18 -24.33 -17.59
N ILE A 27 -16.58 -23.74 -16.55
CA ILE A 27 -17.25 -22.79 -15.65
C ILE A 27 -17.54 -21.43 -16.30
N CYS A 28 -16.96 -21.16 -17.47
CA CYS A 28 -17.17 -19.92 -18.22
C CYS A 28 -17.79 -20.26 -19.57
N ASN A 29 -18.64 -19.37 -20.07
CA ASN A 29 -19.07 -19.41 -21.46
C ASN A 29 -17.82 -19.38 -22.36
N PRO A 30 -17.63 -20.35 -23.28
CA PRO A 30 -16.48 -20.38 -24.19
C PRO A 30 -16.30 -19.07 -24.97
N GLU A 31 -17.39 -18.41 -25.35
CA GLU A 31 -17.37 -17.14 -26.10
C GLU A 31 -16.80 -15.98 -25.29
N ASP A 32 -16.88 -16.06 -23.96
CA ASP A 32 -16.41 -15.02 -23.04
C ASP A 32 -15.11 -15.42 -22.34
N LEU A 33 -14.60 -16.62 -22.57
CA LEU A 33 -13.41 -17.15 -21.89
C LEU A 33 -12.19 -16.25 -22.09
N ASP A 34 -11.93 -15.85 -23.35
CA ASP A 34 -10.82 -14.95 -23.67
C ASP A 34 -10.99 -13.57 -23.04
N LYS A 35 -12.22 -13.02 -23.07
CA LYS A 35 -12.55 -11.73 -22.43
C LYS A 35 -12.32 -11.80 -20.92
N ASN A 36 -12.77 -12.87 -20.27
CA ASN A 36 -12.63 -13.09 -18.84
C ASN A 36 -11.15 -13.25 -18.44
N ILE A 37 -10.35 -13.96 -19.24
CA ILE A 37 -8.90 -14.07 -19.02
C ILE A 37 -8.24 -12.70 -19.09
N LYS A 38 -8.50 -11.92 -20.16
CA LYS A 38 -7.94 -10.58 -20.33
C LYS A 38 -8.35 -9.65 -19.20
N PHE A 39 -9.61 -9.69 -18.79
CA PHE A 39 -10.11 -8.92 -17.66
C PHE A 39 -9.40 -9.26 -16.35
N LEU A 40 -9.23 -10.56 -16.04
CA LEU A 40 -8.53 -11.00 -14.83
C LEU A 40 -7.05 -10.62 -14.86
N GLU A 41 -6.39 -10.69 -16.02
CA GLU A 41 -5.00 -10.24 -16.17
C GLU A 41 -4.86 -8.73 -15.91
N MET A 42 -5.78 -7.93 -16.43
CA MET A 42 -5.85 -6.49 -16.15
C MET A 42 -6.02 -6.23 -14.64
N MET A 43 -6.94 -6.95 -14.00
CA MET A 43 -7.19 -6.83 -12.56
C MET A 43 -5.97 -7.22 -11.70
N ILE A 44 -5.20 -8.22 -12.11
CA ILE A 44 -3.93 -8.58 -11.46
C ILE A 44 -2.92 -7.42 -11.55
N ARG A 45 -2.79 -6.77 -12.73
CA ARG A 45 -1.88 -5.63 -12.92
C ARG A 45 -2.31 -4.45 -12.05
N LEU A 46 -3.60 -4.12 -12.07
CA LEU A 46 -4.15 -3.02 -11.28
C LEU A 46 -3.94 -3.25 -9.78
N HIS A 47 -4.21 -4.46 -9.27
CA HIS A 47 -3.99 -4.80 -7.87
C HIS A 47 -2.52 -4.66 -7.45
N LYS A 48 -1.57 -5.09 -8.28
CA LYS A 48 -0.13 -4.90 -8.02
C LYS A 48 0.25 -3.43 -7.94
N ASN A 49 -0.31 -2.60 -8.83
CA ASN A 49 -0.06 -1.16 -8.82
C ASN A 49 -0.62 -0.49 -7.57
N ASP A 50 -1.85 -0.84 -7.15
CA ASP A 50 -2.45 -0.36 -5.89
C ASP A 50 -1.57 -0.73 -4.68
N GLN A 51 -1.13 -1.99 -4.58
CA GLN A 51 -0.23 -2.42 -3.51
C GLN A 51 1.09 -1.64 -3.50
N LYS A 52 1.68 -1.37 -4.68
CA LYS A 52 2.90 -0.57 -4.81
C LYS A 52 2.68 0.87 -4.35
N ALA A 53 1.57 1.49 -4.76
CA ALA A 53 1.20 2.84 -4.36
C ALA A 53 1.03 2.94 -2.83
N GLN A 54 0.29 2.00 -2.23
CA GLN A 54 0.12 1.92 -0.77
C GLN A 54 1.46 1.76 -0.04
N LYS A 55 2.37 0.91 -0.55
CA LYS A 55 3.71 0.74 0.03
C LYS A 55 4.52 2.03 -0.03
N ASN A 56 4.46 2.76 -1.14
CA ASN A 56 5.14 4.04 -1.30
C ASN A 56 4.57 5.11 -0.35
N ALA A 57 3.25 5.21 -0.24
CA ALA A 57 2.59 6.11 0.71
C ALA A 57 3.01 5.81 2.16
N ARG A 58 3.04 4.53 2.56
CA ARG A 58 3.53 4.11 3.88
C ARG A 58 5.01 4.45 4.11
N ARG A 59 5.84 4.42 3.07
CA ARG A 59 7.26 4.82 3.16
C ARG A 59 7.40 6.33 3.33
N ALA A 60 6.66 7.11 2.55
CA ALA A 60 6.63 8.56 2.68
C ALA A 60 6.17 9.01 4.07
N GLY A 61 5.08 8.41 4.59
CA GLY A 61 4.61 8.69 5.96
C GLY A 61 5.63 8.31 7.04
N ARG A 62 6.32 7.17 6.87
CA ARG A 62 7.41 6.77 7.78
C ARG A 62 8.60 7.72 7.74
N ALA A 63 9.02 8.15 6.55
CA ALA A 63 10.11 9.11 6.39
C ALA A 63 9.77 10.47 7.02
N LEU A 64 8.54 10.95 6.83
CA LEU A 64 8.06 12.18 7.45
C LEU A 64 8.06 12.09 8.98
N ARG A 65 7.54 10.99 9.54
CA ARG A 65 7.54 10.75 10.99
C ARG A 65 8.96 10.70 11.57
N LEU A 66 9.88 10.01 10.90
CA LEU A 66 11.28 9.92 11.32
C LEU A 66 11.95 11.30 11.31
N ARG A 67 11.72 12.11 10.25
CA ARG A 67 12.24 13.48 10.17
C ARG A 67 11.75 14.34 11.33
N SER A 68 10.45 14.26 11.65
CA SER A 68 9.87 14.99 12.79
C SER A 68 10.47 14.54 14.13
N GLN A 69 10.63 13.23 14.33
CA GLN A 69 11.25 12.68 15.54
C GLN A 69 12.70 13.13 15.69
N LEU A 70 13.49 13.09 14.62
CA LEU A 70 14.89 13.54 14.61
C LEU A 70 14.99 15.05 14.91
N ARG A 71 14.13 15.88 14.31
CA ARG A 71 14.09 17.31 14.60
C ARG A 71 13.79 17.58 16.07
N ASN A 72 12.80 16.90 16.64
CA ASN A 72 12.44 17.07 18.05
C ASN A 72 13.57 16.61 18.98
N LEU A 73 14.24 15.51 18.64
CA LEU A 73 15.39 15.02 19.38
C LEU A 73 16.54 16.05 19.37
N LEU A 74 16.89 16.58 18.20
CA LEU A 74 17.92 17.61 18.05
C LEU A 74 17.55 18.86 18.86
N SER A 75 16.30 19.33 18.78
CA SER A 75 15.83 20.46 19.59
C SER A 75 15.93 20.17 21.10
N SER A 76 15.64 18.94 21.55
CA SER A 76 15.77 18.56 22.96
C SER A 76 17.23 18.53 23.42
N ILE A 77 18.16 18.04 22.59
CA ILE A 77 19.58 18.01 22.91
C ILE A 77 20.13 19.43 23.02
N LEU A 78 19.85 20.29 22.03
CA LEU A 78 20.27 21.69 22.04
C LEU A 78 19.66 22.49 23.19
N ALA A 79 18.39 22.23 23.53
CA ALA A 79 17.76 22.84 24.70
C ALA A 79 18.39 22.36 26.02
N SER A 80 18.81 21.09 26.09
CA SER A 80 19.53 20.53 27.23
C SER A 80 20.92 21.14 27.40
N GLU A 81 21.66 21.38 26.31
CA GLU A 81 22.96 22.07 26.35
C GLU A 81 22.81 23.52 26.82
N ASN A 82 21.83 24.25 26.30
CA ASN A 82 21.57 25.64 26.71
C ASN A 82 21.20 25.77 28.20
N ARG A 83 20.56 24.76 28.79
CA ARG A 83 20.28 24.72 30.24
C ARG A 83 21.52 24.44 31.08
N LYS A 84 22.52 23.73 30.53
CA LYS A 84 23.78 23.44 31.22
C LYS A 84 24.75 24.64 31.24
N GLY A 85 24.60 25.57 30.28
CA GLY A 85 25.42 26.79 30.18
C GLY A 85 24.91 27.98 31.01
N LYS A 86 23.64 28.00 31.41
CA LYS A 86 23.18 28.87 32.50
C LYS A 86 23.51 28.17 33.81
N GLY A 87 24.72 28.39 34.29
CA GLY A 87 25.05 28.13 35.69
C GLY A 87 23.95 28.72 36.56
N GLU A 88 23.42 27.89 37.46
CA GLU A 88 22.68 28.34 38.63
C GLU A 88 23.59 29.32 39.38
N THR A 89 23.43 30.62 39.10
CA THR A 89 23.84 31.65 40.05
C THR A 89 22.85 31.59 41.20
N ALA A 90 23.41 31.28 42.36
CA ALA A 90 22.79 31.30 43.69
C ALA A 90 21.91 32.51 43.96
#